data_AF-A0A349B300-F1
#
_entry.id   AF-A0A349B300-F1
#
_cell.length_a   1.000
_cell.length_b   1.000
_cell.length_c   1.000
_cell.angle_alpha   90.00
_cell.angle_beta   90.00
_cell.angle_gamma   90.00
#
_symmetry.space_group_name_H-M   'P 1'
#
loop_
_entity.id
_entity.type
_entity.pdbx_description
1 polymer ?
#
loop_
_entity_poly.entity_id
_entity_poly.type
_entity_poly.pdbx_seq_one_letter_code
_entity_poly.pdbx_strand_id
1 'polypeptide(L)' 'AVTAGPAKVATWSYDIEPTAEGCRVTESWTDQRSSFFAGASKRLTLVKDRSEHNRSTMERTLESLERAATS' A
#
# COMPACT_ATOMS: atom_id res chain seq x y z
N ALA A 1 3.83 -9.94 3.11
CA ALA A 1 5.00 -9.14 2.66
C ALA A 1 5.31 -9.47 1.20
N VAL A 2 5.79 -8.49 0.44
CA VAL A 2 6.18 -8.60 -0.97
C VAL A 2 7.69 -8.76 -1.05
N THR A 3 8.16 -9.73 -1.85
CA THR A 3 9.58 -10.05 -2.03
C THR A 3 9.94 -10.12 -3.52
N ALA A 4 11.24 -9.95 -3.82
CA ALA A 4 11.82 -10.20 -5.14
C ALA A 4 13.05 -11.12 -4.95
N GLY A 5 12.88 -12.41 -5.23
CA GLY A 5 13.84 -13.42 -4.80
C GLY A 5 14.01 -13.41 -3.26
N PRO A 6 15.24 -13.42 -2.73
CA PRO A 6 15.48 -13.39 -1.29
C PRO A 6 15.30 -12.00 -0.65
N ALA A 7 15.16 -10.94 -1.46
CA ALA A 7 15.08 -9.56 -0.95
C ALA A 7 13.64 -9.17 -0.60
N LYS A 8 13.44 -8.58 0.58
CA LYS A 8 12.17 -7.92 0.93
C LYS A 8 12.01 -6.62 0.15
N VAL A 9 10.82 -6.43 -0.41
CA VAL A 9 10.48 -5.27 -1.23
C VAL A 9 9.55 -4.34 -0.46
N ALA A 10 8.50 -4.90 0.13
CA ALA A 10 7.54 -4.11 0.90
C ALA A 10 6.77 -4.96 1.90
N THR A 11 6.29 -4.32 2.96
CA THR A 11 5.20 -4.86 3.78
C THR A 11 3.95 -4.03 3.56
N TRP A 12 2.82 -4.72 3.45
CA TRP A 12 1.48 -4.14 3.43
C TRP A 12 0.71 -4.70 4.62
N SER A 13 -0.08 -3.87 5.28
CA SER A 13 -0.95 -4.28 6.38
C SER A 13 -2.24 -3.48 6.38
N TYR A 14 -3.27 -4.07 6.96
CA TYR A 14 -4.52 -3.41 7.30
C TYR A 14 -4.75 -3.57 8.79
N ASP A 15 -4.93 -2.45 9.47
CA ASP A 15 -5.39 -2.42 10.85
C ASP A 15 -6.87 -2.06 10.85
N ILE A 16 -7.69 -2.89 11.48
CA ILE A 16 -9.15 -2.73 11.52
C ILE A 16 -9.56 -2.61 12.99
N GLU A 17 -10.02 -1.43 13.35
CA GLU A 17 -10.38 -1.10 14.72
C GLU A 17 -11.90 -0.85 14.82
N PRO A 18 -12.61 -1.47 15.79
CA PRO A 18 -14.02 -1.18 15.99
C PRO A 18 -14.22 0.26 16.47
N THR A 19 -15.33 0.86 16.06
CA THR A 19 -15.81 2.18 16.51
C THR A 19 -17.26 2.06 16.97
N ALA A 20 -17.84 3.11 17.54
CA ALA A 20 -19.24 3.09 17.98
C ALA A 20 -20.24 2.85 16.83
N GLU A 21 -19.87 3.24 15.61
CA GLU A 21 -20.77 3.27 14.45
C GLU A 21 -20.33 2.29 13.33
N GLY A 22 -19.25 1.55 13.52
CA GLY A 22 -18.68 0.69 12.48
C GLY A 22 -17.23 0.33 12.77
N CYS A 23 -16.34 0.46 11.79
CA CYS A 23 -14.91 0.24 11.98
C CYS A 23 -14.07 1.31 11.27
N ARG A 24 -12.86 1.53 11.78
CA ARG A 24 -11.80 2.30 11.13
C ARG A 24 -10.84 1.31 10.49
N VAL A 25 -10.64 1.43 9.19
CA VAL A 25 -9.63 0.67 8.45
C VAL A 25 -8.45 1.59 8.13
N THR A 26 -7.25 1.17 8.52
CA THR A 26 -6.00 1.86 8.18
C THR A 26 -5.16 0.93 7.31
N GLU A 27 -4.95 1.32 6.05
CA GLU A 27 -4.01 0.62 5.16
C GLU A 27 -2.60 1.24 5.31
N SER A 28 -1.60 0.39 5.50
CA SER A 28 -0.20 0.79 5.65
C SER A 28 0.70 0.11 4.65
N TRP A 29 1.64 0.87 4.08
CA TRP A 29 2.70 0.38 3.22
C TRP A 29 4.07 0.81 3.74
N THR A 30 4.97 -0.14 3.93
CA THR A 30 6.37 0.10 4.28
C THR A 30 7.26 -0.31 3.12
N ASP A 31 7.99 0.65 2.54
CA ASP A 31 9.03 0.37 1.55
C ASP A 31 10.26 -0.23 2.23
N GLN A 32 10.69 -1.40 1.76
CA GLN A 32 11.86 -2.10 2.28
C GLN A 32 12.96 -2.25 1.22
N ARG A 33 12.78 -1.64 0.04
CA ARG A 33 13.81 -1.62 -1.00
C ARG A 33 14.96 -0.75 -0.55
N SER A 34 16.20 -1.23 -0.74
CA SER A 34 17.36 -0.35 -0.59
C SER A 34 17.33 0.76 -1.64
N SER A 35 17.93 1.90 -1.33
CA SER A 35 17.97 3.08 -2.21
C SER A 35 18.51 2.78 -3.62
N PHE A 36 19.42 1.82 -3.74
CA PHE A 36 19.93 1.31 -5.01
C PHE A 36 18.85 0.63 -5.86
N PHE A 37 18.03 -0.25 -5.26
CA PHE A 37 16.91 -0.91 -5.94
C PHE A 37 15.73 0.04 -6.20
N ALA A 38 15.52 1.05 -5.35
CA ALA A 38 14.53 2.10 -5.59
C ALA A 38 14.85 2.90 -6.86
N GLY A 39 16.13 3.18 -7.13
CA GLY A 39 16.59 3.86 -8.34
C GLY A 39 16.46 3.00 -9.61
N ALA A 40 16.81 1.71 -9.55
CA ALA A 40 16.69 0.79 -10.68
C ALA A 40 15.21 0.53 -11.06
N SER A 41 14.34 0.36 -10.06
CA SER A 41 12.90 0.14 -10.29
C SER A 41 12.20 1.34 -10.94
N LYS A 42 12.58 2.59 -10.60
CA LYS A 42 12.04 3.79 -11.27
C LYS A 42 12.26 3.80 -12.78
N ARG A 43 13.36 3.24 -13.27
CA ARG A 43 13.68 3.18 -14.72
C ARG A 43 12.92 2.10 -15.47
N LEU A 44 12.57 1.00 -14.79
CA LEU A 44 11.89 -0.15 -15.38
C LEU A 44 10.35 -0.04 -15.31
N THR A 45 9.79 0.58 -14.27
CA THR A 45 8.33 0.53 -14.03
C THR A 45 7.57 1.81 -14.35
N LEU A 46 8.24 2.88 -14.85
CA LEU A 46 7.67 4.21 -15.17
C LEU A 46 6.92 4.94 -14.04
N VAL A 47 6.73 4.33 -12.87
CA VAL A 47 6.21 4.98 -11.66
C VAL A 47 7.32 5.80 -11.02
N LYS A 48 7.36 7.10 -11.35
CA LYS A 48 8.37 8.06 -10.85
C LYS A 48 8.28 8.27 -9.33
N ASP A 49 7.05 8.25 -8.81
CA ASP A 49 6.73 8.34 -7.39
C ASP A 49 5.81 7.18 -6.97
N ARG A 50 6.41 6.16 -6.35
CA ARG A 50 5.65 5.00 -5.86
C ARG A 50 4.88 5.31 -4.59
N SER A 51 5.31 6.29 -3.81
CA SER A 51 4.60 6.70 -2.61
C SER A 51 3.29 7.38 -2.98
N GLU A 52 3.33 8.31 -3.94
CA GLU A 52 2.13 8.97 -4.46
C GLU A 52 1.20 7.98 -5.18
N HIS A 53 1.75 7.13 -6.06
CA HIS A 53 0.96 6.11 -6.76
C HIS A 53 0.27 5.16 -5.78
N ASN A 54 1.01 4.60 -4.82
CA ASN A 54 0.45 3.69 -3.82
C ASN A 54 -0.63 4.39 -2.98
N ARG A 55 -0.37 5.62 -2.50
CA ARG A 55 -1.36 6.39 -1.74
C ARG A 55 -2.66 6.54 -2.54
N SER A 56 -2.57 6.98 -3.79
CA SER A 56 -3.74 7.16 -4.65
C SER A 56 -4.52 5.86 -4.86
N THR A 57 -3.83 4.72 -5.00
CA THR A 57 -4.51 3.43 -5.12
C THR A 57 -5.12 2.96 -3.79
N MET A 58 -4.44 3.18 -2.66
CA MET A 58 -4.94 2.84 -1.32
C MET A 58 -6.24 3.60 -1.00
N GLU A 59 -6.30 4.90 -1.34
CA GLU A 59 -7.52 5.70 -1.19
C GLU A 59 -8.70 5.09 -1.93
N ARG A 60 -8.51 4.67 -3.20
CA ARG A 60 -9.56 3.99 -3.98
C ARG A 60 -9.95 2.63 -3.40
N THR A 61 -8.99 1.89 -2.85
CA THR A 61 -9.24 0.61 -2.18
C THR A 61 -10.12 0.81 -0.96
N LEU A 62 -9.75 1.75 -0.08
CA LEU A 62 -10.51 2.05 1.14
C LEU A 62 -11.92 2.56 0.83
N GLU A 63 -12.08 3.43 -0.16
CA GLU A 63 -13.40 3.89 -0.61
C GLU A 63 -14.26 2.71 -1.14
N SER A 64 -13.65 1.80 -1.89
CA SER A 64 -14.37 0.61 -2.40
C SER A 64 -14.74 -0.36 -1.28
N LEU A 65 -13.89 -0.49 -0.25
CA LEU A 65 -14.19 -1.28 0.94
C LEU A 65 -15.37 -0.69 1.72
N GLU A 66 -15.40 0.62 1.94
CA GLU A 66 -16.52 1.31 2.58
C GLU A 66 -17.83 1.10 1.81
N ARG A 67 -17.79 1.28 0.47
CA ARG A 67 -18.94 1.05 -0.41
C ARG A 67 -19.45 -0.39 -0.33
N ALA A 68 -18.56 -1.38 -0.32
CA ALA A 68 -18.93 -2.79 -0.25
C ALA A 68 -19.43 -3.21 1.14
N ALA A 69 -18.95 -2.57 2.22
CA ALA A 69 -19.38 -2.87 3.58
C ALA A 69 -20.75 -2.29 3.93
N THR A 70 -21.19 -1.26 3.20
CA THR A 70 -22.43 -0.52 3.47
C THR A 70 -23.52 -0.80 2.44
N SER A 71 -23.25 -1.61 1.41
CA SER A 71 -24.23 -2.05 0.40
C SER A 71 -25.05 -3.23 0.89
#